data_AF-A0A921LRH9-F1
#
_entry.id   AF-A0A921LRH9-F1
#
_cell.length_a   1.000
_cell.length_b   1.000
_cell.length_c   1.000
_cell.angle_alpha   90.00
_cell.angle_beta   90.00
_cell.angle_gamma   90.00
#
_symmetry.space_group_name_H-M   'P 1'
#
loop_
_entity.id
_entity.type
_entity.pdbx_description
1 polymer ?
#
loop_
_entity_poly.entity_id
_entity_poly.type
_entity_poly.pdbx_seq_one_letter_code
_entity_poly.pdbx_strand_id
1 'polypeptide(L)'
;MDEPTAKPLSPVVTVVCLLLALSPAIALAVSWGMLPYVIPAHWGAEGIDRWGSKVEMVAVPAVTFLASGGLLFGARRATGDERVSFLNGSLGERTVMVVSSICVSLVGLVSLICWITGALAPEAADGAIKTATLSWQVLGVPAIFLVAGILLALRSLNMPEDAEMLLEEQYHAQRIAGAIMVVAGAVMAVLSALVLSGTMIQVGQAAIAAVAMVFVFVLLKRWL
;
A
#
# COMPACT_ATOMS: atom_id res chain seq x y z
N MET A 1 -8.35 -29.53 -24.97
CA MET A 1 -7.60 -28.36 -24.50
C MET A 1 -8.26 -27.96 -23.20
N ASP A 2 -7.62 -28.29 -22.07
CA ASP A 2 -8.14 -27.87 -20.78
C ASP A 2 -7.97 -26.36 -20.69
N GLU A 3 -9.10 -25.66 -20.56
CA GLU A 3 -9.16 -24.22 -20.35
C GLU A 3 -8.34 -23.91 -19.08
N PRO A 4 -7.37 -22.97 -19.11
CA PRO A 4 -6.63 -22.60 -17.92
C PRO A 4 -7.59 -21.91 -16.95
N THR A 5 -8.24 -22.71 -16.12
CA THR A 5 -9.12 -22.19 -15.08
C THR A 5 -8.26 -21.44 -14.07
N ALA A 6 -8.29 -20.10 -14.15
CA ALA A 6 -7.56 -19.24 -13.24
C ALA A 6 -7.89 -19.64 -11.79
N LYS A 7 -6.93 -20.24 -11.10
CA LYS A 7 -7.14 -20.77 -9.75
C LYS A 7 -7.56 -19.62 -8.83
N PRO A 8 -8.64 -19.73 -8.04
CA PRO A 8 -9.06 -18.65 -7.15
C PRO A 8 -7.97 -18.30 -6.14
N LEU A 9 -7.95 -17.06 -5.66
CA LEU A 9 -7.05 -16.64 -4.58
C LEU A 9 -7.21 -17.62 -3.41
N SER A 10 -6.08 -18.10 -2.88
CA SER A 10 -6.09 -19.07 -1.79
C SER A 10 -6.96 -18.58 -0.63
N PRO A 11 -7.90 -19.40 -0.13
CA PRO A 11 -8.69 -19.07 1.04
C PRO A 11 -7.80 -18.75 2.25
N VAL A 12 -6.69 -19.48 2.40
CA VAL A 12 -5.71 -19.25 3.47
C VAL A 12 -5.10 -17.86 3.37
N VAL A 13 -4.63 -17.45 2.17
CA VAL A 13 -4.07 -16.11 1.95
C VAL A 13 -5.09 -15.04 2.28
N THR A 14 -6.35 -15.23 1.86
CA THR A 14 -7.39 -14.24 2.17
C THR A 14 -7.64 -14.13 3.67
N VAL A 15 -7.79 -15.26 4.36
CA VAL A 15 -8.04 -15.28 5.82
C VAL A 15 -6.89 -14.61 6.56
N VAL A 16 -5.65 -14.95 6.23
CA VAL A 16 -4.46 -14.33 6.84
C VAL A 16 -4.46 -12.82 6.63
N CYS A 17 -4.71 -12.35 5.41
CA CYS A 17 -4.74 -10.91 5.13
C CYS A 17 -5.90 -10.19 5.84
N LEU A 18 -7.07 -10.83 5.96
CA LEU A 18 -8.20 -10.26 6.71
C LEU A 18 -7.91 -10.17 8.20
N LEU A 19 -7.28 -11.20 8.79
CA LEU A 19 -6.84 -11.16 10.18
C LEU A 19 -5.81 -10.05 10.40
N LEU A 20 -4.88 -9.88 9.46
CA LEU A 20 -3.91 -8.79 9.51
C LEU A 20 -4.59 -7.42 9.39
N ALA A 21 -5.58 -7.26 8.50
CA ALA A 21 -6.35 -6.03 8.35
C ALA A 21 -7.18 -5.68 9.60
N LEU A 22 -7.61 -6.69 10.36
CA LEU A 22 -8.33 -6.53 11.63
C LEU A 22 -7.40 -6.29 12.82
N SER A 23 -6.11 -6.58 12.69
CA SER A 23 -5.15 -6.45 13.80
C SER A 23 -5.10 -5.06 14.46
N PRO A 24 -5.26 -3.91 13.73
CA PRO A 24 -5.33 -2.62 14.40
C PRO A 24 -6.60 -2.51 15.26
N ALA A 25 -7.74 -3.02 14.79
CA ALA A 25 -8.99 -3.00 15.57
C ALA A 25 -8.85 -3.83 16.85
N ILE A 26 -8.17 -4.97 16.77
CA ILE A 26 -7.86 -5.82 17.93
C ILE A 26 -6.96 -5.06 18.92
N ALA A 27 -5.89 -4.41 18.43
CA ALA A 27 -5.00 -3.61 19.27
C ALA A 27 -5.75 -2.49 20.00
N LEU A 28 -6.61 -1.74 19.29
CA LEU A 28 -7.43 -0.70 19.90
C LEU A 28 -8.39 -1.25 20.95
N ALA A 29 -9.06 -2.37 20.65
CA ALA A 29 -10.02 -3.00 21.56
C ALA A 29 -9.36 -3.46 22.86
N VAL A 30 -8.18 -4.08 22.78
CA VAL A 30 -7.41 -4.52 23.95
C VAL A 30 -6.95 -3.34 24.81
N SER A 31 -6.57 -2.23 24.18
CA SER A 31 -6.09 -1.03 24.91
C SER A 31 -7.21 -0.05 25.31
N TRP A 32 -8.45 -0.26 24.87
CA TRP A 32 -9.53 0.73 24.99
C TRP A 32 -9.82 1.22 26.42
N GLY A 33 -9.76 0.28 27.37
CA GLY A 33 -10.01 0.55 28.79
C GLY A 33 -8.88 1.33 29.47
N MET A 34 -7.66 1.27 28.92
CA MET A 34 -6.49 1.98 29.44
C MET A 34 -6.37 3.40 28.88
N LEU A 35 -6.94 3.64 27.70
CA LEU A 35 -6.83 4.93 27.01
C LEU A 35 -7.64 6.03 27.73
N PRO A 36 -7.01 7.19 28.03
CA PRO A 36 -7.72 8.33 28.57
C PRO A 36 -8.74 8.86 27.55
N TYR A 37 -9.79 9.54 28.03
CA TYR A 37 -10.82 10.10 27.14
C TYR A 37 -10.27 11.17 26.19
N VAL A 38 -9.29 11.93 26.67
CA VAL A 38 -8.57 12.96 25.92
C VAL A 38 -7.16 12.44 25.65
N ILE A 39 -6.76 12.41 24.38
CA ILE A 39 -5.48 11.91 23.91
C ILE A 39 -4.78 12.97 23.04
N PRO A 40 -3.45 12.86 22.86
CA PRO A 40 -2.78 13.59 21.80
C PRO A 40 -3.31 13.10 20.45
N ALA A 41 -3.82 14.02 19.64
CA ALA A 41 -4.48 13.68 18.39
C ALA A 41 -3.78 14.27 17.16
N HIS A 42 -2.79 15.14 17.38
CA HIS A 42 -1.78 15.53 16.40
C HIS A 42 -0.48 15.88 17.12
N TRP A 43 0.63 15.70 16.42
CA TRP A 43 1.96 16.06 16.88
C TRP A 43 2.63 16.97 15.85
N GLY A 44 2.95 18.18 16.30
CA GLY A 44 3.76 19.14 15.57
C GLY A 44 5.26 18.97 15.89
N ALA A 45 6.07 19.86 15.32
CA ALA A 45 7.53 19.83 15.50
C ALA A 45 7.97 20.07 16.96
N GLU A 46 7.15 20.75 17.77
CA GLU A 46 7.42 21.07 19.17
C GLU A 46 6.72 20.12 20.16
N GLY A 47 6.11 19.04 19.67
CA GLY A 47 5.35 18.09 20.47
C GLY A 47 3.86 18.13 20.17
N ILE A 48 3.01 17.89 21.17
CA ILE A 48 1.57 17.82 20.99
C ILE A 48 1.02 19.22 20.70
N ASP A 49 0.47 19.43 19.50
CA ASP A 49 -0.16 20.70 19.09
C ASP A 49 -1.70 20.61 19.07
N ARG A 50 -2.25 19.39 19.13
CA ARG A 50 -3.70 19.14 19.22
C ARG A 50 -4.04 17.99 20.15
N TRP A 51 -4.95 18.25 21.08
CA TRP A 51 -5.64 17.23 21.87
C TRP A 51 -6.97 16.85 21.21
N GLY A 52 -7.36 15.60 21.34
CA GLY A 52 -8.60 15.06 20.75
C GLY A 52 -9.18 13.91 21.56
N SER A 53 -10.21 13.28 21.03
CA SER A 53 -10.89 12.17 21.70
C SER A 53 -10.27 10.82 21.35
N LYS A 54 -10.24 9.88 22.29
CA LYS A 54 -9.83 8.49 21.98
C LYS A 54 -10.68 7.79 20.91
N VAL A 55 -11.90 8.27 20.68
CA VAL A 55 -12.77 7.77 19.61
C VAL A 55 -12.19 8.08 18.23
N GLU A 56 -11.38 9.14 18.07
CA GLU A 56 -10.70 9.45 16.80
C GLU A 56 -9.76 8.32 16.37
N MET A 57 -9.23 7.54 17.31
CA MET A 57 -8.34 6.40 17.02
C MET A 57 -9.05 5.29 16.24
N VAL A 58 -10.39 5.23 16.24
CA VAL A 58 -11.20 4.27 15.46
C VAL A 58 -11.05 4.51 13.95
N ALA A 59 -10.66 5.71 13.52
CA ALA A 59 -10.45 6.01 12.12
C ALA A 59 -9.36 5.12 11.49
N VAL A 60 -8.26 4.83 12.22
CA VAL A 60 -7.15 4.01 11.72
C VAL A 60 -7.58 2.58 11.37
N PRO A 61 -8.20 1.80 12.28
CA PRO A 61 -8.67 0.45 11.94
C PRO A 61 -9.77 0.47 10.87
N ALA A 62 -10.66 1.47 10.86
CA ALA A 62 -11.71 1.57 9.84
C ALA A 62 -11.12 1.77 8.44
N VAL A 63 -10.22 2.75 8.27
CA VAL A 63 -9.57 3.03 6.99
C VAL A 63 -8.69 1.85 6.56
N THR A 64 -7.94 1.26 7.50
CA THR A 64 -7.09 0.10 7.22
C THR A 64 -7.91 -1.08 6.70
N PHE A 65 -9.00 -1.41 7.39
CA PHE A 65 -9.88 -2.52 7.00
C PHE A 65 -10.56 -2.27 5.65
N LEU A 66 -11.06 -1.05 5.41
CA LEU A 66 -11.69 -0.70 4.13
C LEU A 66 -10.69 -0.76 2.97
N ALA A 67 -9.49 -0.20 3.15
CA ALA A 67 -8.45 -0.18 2.12
C ALA A 67 -7.92 -1.60 1.83
N SER A 68 -7.52 -2.35 2.86
CA SER A 68 -7.05 -3.73 2.71
C SER A 68 -8.16 -4.67 2.18
N GLY A 69 -9.37 -4.56 2.73
CA GLY A 69 -10.52 -5.35 2.29
C GLY A 69 -10.88 -5.07 0.83
N GLY A 70 -10.85 -3.80 0.41
CA GLY A 70 -11.03 -3.41 -0.99
C GLY A 70 -9.98 -4.00 -1.92
N LEU A 71 -8.71 -3.97 -1.52
CA LEU A 71 -7.60 -4.58 -2.27
C LEU A 71 -7.76 -6.11 -2.38
N LEU A 72 -8.11 -6.80 -1.29
CA LEU A 72 -8.36 -8.25 -1.30
C LEU A 72 -9.57 -8.63 -2.16
N PHE A 73 -10.62 -7.81 -2.12
CA PHE A 73 -11.78 -7.98 -2.97
C PHE A 73 -11.42 -7.82 -4.46
N GLY A 74 -10.61 -6.81 -4.79
CA GLY A 74 -10.02 -6.65 -6.12
C GLY A 74 -9.18 -7.87 -6.53
N ALA A 75 -8.31 -8.36 -5.64
CA ALA A 75 -7.47 -9.53 -5.91
C ALA A 75 -8.28 -10.81 -6.17
N ARG A 76 -9.43 -10.96 -5.50
CA ARG A 76 -10.37 -12.07 -5.77
C ARG A 76 -11.04 -11.95 -7.13
N ARG A 77 -11.37 -10.73 -7.54
CA ARG A 77 -12.03 -10.41 -8.81
C ARG A 77 -11.09 -10.39 -10.02
N ALA A 78 -9.79 -10.23 -9.79
CA ALA A 78 -8.77 -10.39 -10.81
C ALA A 78 -8.76 -11.86 -11.24
N THR A 79 -9.54 -12.15 -12.29
CA THR A 79 -9.63 -13.43 -12.97
C THR A 79 -9.48 -13.16 -14.45
N GLY A 80 -8.36 -13.57 -15.04
CA GLY A 80 -8.31 -13.68 -16.48
C GLY A 80 -7.06 -14.35 -17.00
N ASP A 81 -7.03 -14.46 -18.32
CA ASP A 81 -6.11 -15.27 -19.08
C ASP A 81 -4.72 -14.61 -19.11
N GLU A 82 -3.67 -15.35 -18.72
CA GLU A 82 -2.30 -14.82 -18.61
C GLU A 82 -1.77 -14.26 -19.94
N ARG A 83 -2.34 -14.71 -21.07
CA ARG A 83 -1.94 -14.38 -22.43
C ARG A 83 -2.52 -13.09 -22.99
N VAL A 84 -3.66 -12.59 -22.48
CA VAL A 84 -4.41 -11.53 -23.16
C VAL A 84 -4.89 -10.45 -22.19
N SER A 85 -4.24 -9.28 -22.29
CA SER A 85 -4.70 -7.98 -21.79
C SER A 85 -4.48 -7.62 -20.31
N PHE A 86 -4.09 -6.36 -20.13
CA PHE A 86 -3.95 -5.58 -18.89
C PHE A 86 -5.25 -5.44 -18.07
N LEU A 87 -6.41 -5.84 -18.61
CA LEU A 87 -7.72 -5.64 -17.98
C LEU A 87 -8.31 -6.93 -17.37
N ASN A 88 -7.72 -8.09 -17.63
CA ASN A 88 -8.22 -9.39 -17.17
C ASN A 88 -7.15 -10.19 -16.42
N GLY A 89 -6.76 -9.70 -15.24
CA GLY A 89 -6.48 -10.55 -14.06
C GLY A 89 -5.30 -11.51 -14.15
N SER A 90 -4.08 -10.97 -14.25
CA SER A 90 -2.84 -11.75 -14.14
C SER A 90 -2.42 -12.00 -12.68
N LEU A 91 -1.64 -13.07 -12.43
CA LEU A 91 -1.01 -13.38 -11.14
C LEU A 91 -0.28 -12.16 -10.53
N GLY A 92 0.29 -11.29 -11.36
CA GLY A 92 0.96 -10.06 -10.95
C GLY A 92 0.03 -9.05 -10.27
N GLU A 93 -1.15 -8.77 -10.83
CA GLU A 93 -2.12 -7.84 -10.22
C GLU A 93 -2.62 -8.35 -8.87
N ARG A 94 -2.91 -9.65 -8.80
CA ARG A 94 -3.30 -10.30 -7.54
C ARG A 94 -2.19 -10.17 -6.51
N THR A 95 -0.94 -10.40 -6.93
CA THR A 95 0.22 -10.26 -6.06
C THR A 95 0.37 -8.82 -5.57
N VAL A 96 0.28 -7.83 -6.46
CA VAL A 96 0.33 -6.39 -6.08
C VAL A 96 -0.78 -6.05 -5.10
N MET A 97 -2.01 -6.48 -5.35
CA MET A 97 -3.14 -6.19 -4.45
C MET A 97 -3.00 -6.87 -3.10
N VAL A 98 -2.54 -8.12 -3.05
CA VAL A 98 -2.27 -8.86 -1.79
C VAL A 98 -1.12 -8.21 -1.02
N VAL A 99 0.00 -7.91 -1.67
CA VAL A 99 1.13 -7.22 -1.04
C VAL A 99 0.73 -5.84 -0.54
N SER A 100 -0.02 -5.08 -1.34
CA SER A 100 -0.57 -3.77 -0.94
C SER A 100 -1.47 -3.90 0.28
N SER A 101 -2.33 -4.93 0.31
CA SER A 101 -3.19 -5.22 1.47
C SER A 101 -2.36 -5.50 2.72
N ILE A 102 -1.28 -6.29 2.61
CA ILE A 102 -0.37 -6.57 3.72
C ILE A 102 0.32 -5.28 4.18
N CYS A 103 0.90 -4.51 3.26
CA CYS A 103 1.57 -3.24 3.52
C CYS A 103 0.65 -2.24 4.26
N VAL A 104 -0.55 -1.99 3.72
CA VAL A 104 -1.54 -1.12 4.34
C VAL A 104 -1.92 -1.59 5.74
N SER A 105 -2.11 -2.90 5.92
CA SER A 105 -2.45 -3.47 7.22
C SER A 105 -1.33 -3.31 8.25
N LEU A 106 -0.08 -3.55 7.86
CA LEU A 106 1.08 -3.38 8.71
C LEU A 106 1.29 -1.90 9.09
N VAL A 107 1.18 -0.99 8.13
CA VAL A 107 1.27 0.46 8.39
C VAL A 107 0.16 0.91 9.34
N GLY A 108 -1.08 0.46 9.12
CA GLY A 108 -2.21 0.75 10.00
C GLY A 108 -1.99 0.22 11.42
N LEU A 109 -1.48 -1.02 11.55
CA LEU A 109 -1.19 -1.63 12.85
C LEU A 109 -0.08 -0.87 13.58
N VAL A 110 1.06 -0.63 12.93
CA VAL A 110 2.20 0.08 13.54
C VAL A 110 1.79 1.50 13.92
N SER A 111 1.13 2.23 13.01
CA SER A 111 0.65 3.60 13.28
C SER A 111 -0.25 3.64 14.52
N LEU A 112 -1.18 2.69 14.63
CA LEU A 112 -2.09 2.65 15.77
C LEU A 112 -1.41 2.24 17.06
N ILE A 113 -0.52 1.23 17.06
CA ILE A 113 0.24 0.85 18.25
C ILE A 113 1.06 2.04 18.73
N CYS A 114 1.75 2.74 17.82
CA CYS A 114 2.50 3.94 18.15
C CYS A 114 1.60 5.05 18.73
N TRP A 115 0.40 5.24 18.17
CA TRP A 115 -0.57 6.19 18.73
C TRP A 115 -1.01 5.79 20.14
N ILE A 116 -1.35 4.51 20.37
CA ILE A 116 -1.69 3.97 21.69
C ILE A 116 -0.54 4.20 22.68
N THR A 117 0.69 3.88 22.28
CA THR A 117 1.89 4.09 23.11
C THR A 117 2.05 5.56 23.47
N GLY A 118 1.97 6.47 22.51
CA GLY A 118 2.10 7.92 22.78
C GLY A 118 0.97 8.46 23.66
N ALA A 119 -0.22 7.86 23.61
CA ALA A 119 -1.35 8.24 24.46
C ALA A 119 -1.23 7.72 25.90
N LEU A 120 -0.62 6.54 26.11
CA LEU A 120 -0.45 5.93 27.43
C LEU A 120 0.86 6.33 28.13
N ALA A 121 1.91 6.60 27.36
CA ALA A 121 3.24 6.94 27.83
C ALA A 121 3.77 8.14 27.02
N PRO A 122 3.44 9.39 27.43
CA PRO A 122 3.84 10.60 26.72
C PRO A 122 5.36 10.73 26.51
N GLU A 123 6.17 10.23 27.43
CA GLU A 123 7.63 10.17 27.32
C GLU A 123 8.13 9.29 26.17
N ALA A 124 7.33 8.31 25.74
CA ALA A 124 7.62 7.45 24.59
C ALA A 124 7.05 7.99 23.27
N ALA A 125 6.32 9.12 23.30
CA ALA A 125 5.63 9.66 22.13
C ALA A 125 6.58 10.01 20.97
N ASP A 126 7.73 10.62 21.25
CA ASP A 126 8.72 10.96 20.21
C ASP A 126 9.23 9.70 19.47
N GLY A 127 9.58 8.65 20.23
CA GLY A 127 9.98 7.37 19.67
C GLY A 127 8.86 6.73 18.84
N ALA A 128 7.63 6.76 19.35
CA ALA A 128 6.46 6.21 18.67
C ALA A 128 6.15 6.95 17.35
N ILE A 129 6.24 8.27 17.32
CA ILE A 129 6.05 9.08 16.10
C ILE A 129 7.12 8.73 15.07
N LYS A 130 8.39 8.62 15.49
CA LYS A 130 9.49 8.23 14.59
C LYS A 130 9.27 6.83 14.01
N THR A 131 8.84 5.87 14.83
CA THR A 131 8.53 4.51 14.37
C THR A 131 7.34 4.49 13.41
N ALA A 132 6.25 5.20 13.72
CA ALA A 132 5.10 5.32 12.82
C ALA A 132 5.53 5.95 11.48
N THR A 133 6.31 7.03 11.53
CA THR A 133 6.85 7.71 10.35
C THR A 133 7.71 6.77 9.50
N LEU A 134 8.62 6.02 10.13
CA LEU A 134 9.46 5.03 9.45
C LEU A 134 8.62 3.93 8.79
N SER A 135 7.54 3.47 9.43
CA SER A 135 6.64 2.48 8.83
C SER A 135 6.00 3.00 7.54
N TRP A 136 5.60 4.28 7.48
CA TRP A 136 5.09 4.92 6.27
C TRP A 136 6.16 5.10 5.19
N GLN A 137 7.41 5.33 5.58
CA GLN A 137 8.55 5.43 4.66
C GLN A 137 8.89 4.09 4.00
N VAL A 138 8.87 3.00 4.77
CA VAL A 138 9.33 1.68 4.32
C VAL A 138 8.20 0.83 3.75
N LEU A 139 7.06 0.76 4.44
CA LEU A 139 5.96 -0.15 4.14
C LEU A 139 4.75 0.53 3.49
N GLY A 140 4.74 1.87 3.41
CA GLY A 140 3.65 2.65 2.82
C GLY A 140 3.62 2.62 1.29
N VAL A 141 3.26 3.76 0.69
CA VAL A 141 3.20 3.95 -0.77
C VAL A 141 4.50 3.54 -1.49
N PRO A 142 5.72 3.79 -0.95
CA PRO A 142 6.96 3.41 -1.62
C PRO A 142 7.07 1.90 -1.90
N ALA A 143 6.78 1.05 -0.91
CA ALA A 143 6.84 -0.42 -1.09
C ALA A 143 5.85 -0.90 -2.16
N ILE A 144 4.64 -0.36 -2.16
CA ILE A 144 3.61 -0.70 -3.15
C ILE A 144 4.11 -0.38 -4.57
N PHE A 145 4.68 0.81 -4.76
CA PHE A 145 5.19 1.25 -6.05
C PHE A 145 6.41 0.44 -6.51
N LEU A 146 7.31 0.08 -5.60
CA LEU A 146 8.46 -0.77 -5.91
C LEU A 146 8.01 -2.17 -6.34
N VAL A 147 7.13 -2.82 -5.58
CA VAL A 147 6.64 -4.17 -5.90
C VAL A 147 5.85 -4.18 -7.20
N ALA A 148 4.91 -3.25 -7.37
CA ALA A 148 4.15 -3.13 -8.60
C ALA A 148 5.04 -2.85 -9.82
N GLY A 149 6.02 -1.95 -9.67
CA GLY A 149 6.96 -1.62 -10.73
C GLY A 149 7.87 -2.78 -11.11
N ILE A 150 8.41 -3.52 -10.13
CA ILE A 150 9.24 -4.71 -10.37
C ILE A 150 8.42 -5.79 -11.09
N LEU A 151 7.21 -6.09 -10.63
CA LEU A 151 6.37 -7.11 -11.26
C LEU A 151 6.02 -6.75 -12.70
N LEU A 152 5.74 -5.47 -12.97
CA LEU A 152 5.45 -4.99 -14.32
C LEU A 152 6.69 -5.05 -15.22
N ALA A 153 7.87 -4.70 -14.69
CA ALA A 153 9.14 -4.81 -15.41
C ALA A 153 9.52 -6.28 -15.68
N LEU A 154 9.38 -7.18 -14.70
CA LEU A 154 9.67 -8.61 -14.87
C LEU A 154 8.73 -9.27 -15.87
N ARG A 155 7.43 -8.88 -15.91
CA ARG A 155 6.49 -9.39 -16.92
C ARG A 155 6.98 -9.09 -18.32
N SER A 156 7.54 -7.90 -18.55
CA SER A 156 8.07 -7.52 -19.86
C SER A 156 9.22 -8.41 -20.35
N LEU A 157 9.93 -9.10 -19.43
CA LEU A 157 11.03 -10.01 -19.78
C LEU A 157 10.54 -11.39 -20.25
N ASN A 158 9.30 -11.78 -19.93
CA ASN A 158 8.69 -13.04 -20.35
C ASN A 158 7.89 -12.89 -21.66
N MET A 159 8.33 -12.00 -22.56
CA MET A 159 7.70 -11.84 -23.87
C MET A 159 8.00 -13.07 -24.75
N PRO A 160 7.00 -13.72 -25.37
CA PRO A 160 7.24 -14.75 -26.37
C PRO A 160 8.03 -14.21 -27.57
N GLU A 161 8.93 -15.01 -28.15
CA GLU A 161 9.72 -14.62 -29.33
C GLU A 161 8.85 -14.43 -30.60
N ASP A 162 7.64 -15.00 -30.60
CA ASP A 162 6.66 -14.97 -31.68
C ASP A 162 5.45 -14.06 -31.38
N ALA A 163 5.59 -13.14 -30.43
CA ALA A 163 4.52 -12.24 -30.05
C ALA A 163 4.05 -11.35 -31.22
N GLU A 164 2.73 -11.17 -31.36
CA GLU A 164 2.20 -10.21 -32.33
C GLU A 164 2.68 -8.79 -32.02
N MET A 165 2.85 -7.96 -33.04
CA MET A 165 3.36 -6.58 -32.90
C MET A 165 2.64 -5.75 -31.82
N LEU A 166 1.31 -5.89 -31.70
CA LEU A 166 0.52 -5.20 -30.66
C LEU A 166 0.86 -5.70 -29.24
N LEU A 167 1.18 -6.99 -29.08
CA LEU A 167 1.64 -7.55 -27.82
C LEU A 167 3.05 -7.05 -27.49
N GLU A 168 3.94 -6.95 -28.47
CA GLU A 168 5.30 -6.40 -28.26
C GLU A 168 5.24 -4.94 -27.75
N GLU A 169 4.41 -4.10 -28.36
CA GLU A 169 4.22 -2.71 -27.93
C GLU A 169 3.65 -2.62 -26.51
N GLN A 170 2.70 -3.49 -26.16
CA GLN A 170 2.16 -3.59 -24.79
C GLN A 170 3.22 -3.99 -23.76
N TYR A 171 4.04 -5.00 -24.06
CA TYR A 171 5.13 -5.43 -23.19
C TYR A 171 6.18 -4.32 -23.00
N HIS A 172 6.46 -3.55 -24.05
CA HIS A 172 7.35 -2.40 -23.97
C HIS A 172 6.78 -1.28 -23.09
N ALA A 173 5.49 -0.96 -23.26
CA ALA A 173 4.79 0.00 -22.42
C ALA A 173 4.78 -0.43 -20.94
N GLN A 174 4.56 -1.72 -20.66
CA GLN A 174 4.65 -2.29 -19.32
C GLN A 174 6.05 -2.13 -18.72
N ARG A 175 7.11 -2.39 -19.50
CA ARG A 175 8.49 -2.19 -19.01
C ARG A 175 8.74 -0.76 -18.56
N ILE A 176 8.32 0.21 -19.38
CA ILE A 176 8.50 1.64 -19.11
C ILE A 176 7.65 2.06 -17.90
N ALA A 177 6.38 1.66 -17.87
CA ALA A 177 5.50 1.92 -16.73
C ALA A 177 6.06 1.32 -15.44
N GLY A 178 6.61 0.10 -15.50
CA GLY A 178 7.22 -0.57 -14.36
C GLY A 178 8.45 0.19 -13.86
N ALA A 179 9.31 0.63 -14.76
CA ALA A 179 10.46 1.47 -14.42
C ALA A 179 10.04 2.81 -13.78
N ILE A 180 9.01 3.48 -14.31
CA ILE A 180 8.46 4.71 -13.71
C ILE A 180 8.00 4.45 -12.28
N MET A 181 7.26 3.35 -12.05
CA MET A 181 6.78 3.01 -10.71
C MET A 181 7.94 2.70 -9.74
N VAL A 182 8.95 1.95 -10.18
CA VAL A 182 10.15 1.69 -9.35
C VAL A 182 10.87 2.99 -9.00
N VAL A 183 11.10 3.86 -9.99
CA VAL A 183 11.75 5.16 -9.77
C VAL A 183 10.92 6.03 -8.83
N ALA A 184 9.61 6.11 -9.01
CA ALA A 184 8.72 6.85 -8.13
C ALA A 184 8.75 6.30 -6.70
N GLY A 185 8.72 4.98 -6.52
CA GLY A 185 8.88 4.31 -5.22
C GLY A 185 10.20 4.66 -4.54
N ALA A 186 11.30 4.58 -5.27
CA ALA A 186 12.62 4.93 -4.76
C ALA A 186 12.74 6.42 -4.39
N VAL A 187 12.24 7.32 -5.25
CA VAL A 187 12.21 8.76 -4.99
C VAL A 187 11.38 9.07 -3.75
N MET A 188 10.20 8.46 -3.61
CA MET A 188 9.38 8.61 -2.41
C MET A 188 10.14 8.14 -1.16
N ALA A 189 10.81 6.98 -1.18
CA ALA A 189 11.58 6.49 -0.05
C ALA A 189 12.74 7.44 0.33
N VAL A 190 13.52 7.89 -0.66
CA VAL A 190 14.66 8.81 -0.45
C VAL A 190 14.20 10.16 0.07
N LEU A 191 13.19 10.77 -0.55
CA LEU A 191 12.66 12.06 -0.11
C LEU A 191 12.06 11.94 1.30
N SER A 192 11.34 10.85 1.58
CA SER A 192 10.77 10.66 2.91
C SER A 192 11.84 10.43 3.97
N ALA A 193 13.01 9.85 3.62
CA ALA A 193 14.11 9.61 4.54
C ALA A 193 15.01 10.84 4.78
N LEU A 194 15.20 11.68 3.77
CA LEU A 194 16.22 12.74 3.78
C LEU A 194 15.67 14.17 3.80
N VAL A 195 14.44 14.38 3.33
CA VAL A 195 13.92 15.73 3.03
C VAL A 195 12.61 16.01 3.75
N LEU A 196 11.66 15.08 3.68
CA LEU A 196 10.31 15.26 4.21
C LEU A 196 10.24 14.79 5.66
N SER A 197 9.42 15.48 6.45
CA SER A 197 9.18 15.14 7.86
C SER A 197 7.69 15.31 8.21
N GLY A 198 7.24 14.60 9.24
CA GLY A 198 5.86 14.68 9.72
C GLY A 198 4.84 14.43 8.59
N THR A 199 3.80 15.25 8.52
CA THR A 199 2.70 15.15 7.55
C THR A 199 3.13 15.36 6.09
N MET A 200 4.28 16.00 5.86
CA MET A 200 4.82 16.22 4.51
C MET A 200 5.21 14.91 3.83
N ILE A 201 5.50 13.86 4.59
CA ILE A 201 5.79 12.53 4.04
C ILE A 201 4.55 11.99 3.34
N GLN A 202 3.38 12.00 4.00
CA GLN A 202 2.13 11.51 3.42
C GLN A 202 1.71 12.35 2.21
N VAL A 203 1.78 13.68 2.31
CA VAL A 203 1.41 14.59 1.21
C VAL A 203 2.36 14.43 0.02
N GLY A 204 3.67 14.38 0.26
CA GLY A 204 4.68 14.20 -0.78
C GLY A 204 4.56 12.86 -1.48
N GLN A 205 4.36 11.77 -0.73
CA GLN A 205 4.11 10.45 -1.29
C GLN A 205 2.83 10.42 -2.14
N ALA A 206 1.73 11.03 -1.67
CA ALA A 206 0.49 11.10 -2.43
C ALA A 206 0.65 11.90 -3.74
N ALA A 207 1.37 13.01 -3.70
CA ALA A 207 1.63 13.82 -4.90
C ALA A 207 2.48 13.07 -5.94
N ILE A 208 3.58 12.44 -5.50
CA ILE A 208 4.45 11.66 -6.40
C ILE A 208 3.69 10.47 -6.98
N ALA A 209 2.91 9.77 -6.16
CA ALA A 209 2.06 8.67 -6.60
C ALA A 209 1.05 9.13 -7.67
N ALA A 210 0.35 10.24 -7.45
CA ALA A 210 -0.61 10.78 -8.41
C ALA A 210 0.05 11.11 -9.75
N VAL A 211 1.20 11.79 -9.74
CA VAL A 211 1.95 12.13 -10.95
C VAL A 211 2.38 10.87 -11.70
N ALA A 212 3.02 9.92 -11.00
CA ALA A 212 3.47 8.67 -11.59
C ALA A 212 2.29 7.88 -12.21
N MET A 213 1.15 7.82 -11.53
CA MET A 213 -0.05 7.15 -12.04
C MET A 213 -0.64 7.83 -13.28
N VAL A 214 -0.60 9.16 -13.37
CA VAL A 214 -1.00 9.88 -14.59
C VAL A 214 -0.10 9.50 -15.76
N PHE A 215 1.23 9.48 -15.57
CA PHE A 215 2.17 9.06 -16.61
C PHE A 215 1.93 7.61 -17.04
N VAL A 216 1.80 6.68 -16.09
CA VAL A 216 1.50 5.27 -16.37
C VAL A 216 0.18 5.14 -17.13
N PHE A 217 -0.87 5.84 -16.71
CA PHE A 217 -2.17 5.81 -17.38
C PHE A 217 -2.11 6.34 -18.81
N VAL A 218 -1.46 7.48 -19.04
CA VAL A 218 -1.30 8.06 -20.39
C VAL A 218 -0.49 7.13 -21.29
N LEU A 219 0.59 6.55 -20.77
CA LEU A 219 1.42 5.60 -21.52
C LEU A 219 0.61 4.36 -21.90
N LEU A 220 -0.09 3.74 -20.95
CA LEU A 220 -0.84 2.52 -21.22
C LEU A 220 -2.06 2.77 -22.11
N LYS A 221 -2.76 3.91 -21.95
CA LYS A 221 -3.91 4.27 -22.79
C LYS A 221 -3.55 4.49 -24.26
N ARG A 222 -2.30 4.88 -24.56
CA ARG A 222 -1.85 5.06 -25.95
C ARG A 222 -1.78 3.73 -26.73
N TRP A 223 -1.73 2.61 -26.03
CA TRP A 223 -1.54 1.27 -26.60
C TRP A 223 -2.70 0.29 -26.26
N LEU A 224 -3.83 0.86 -25.78
CA LEU A 224 -5.13 0.20 -25.62
C LEU A 224 -6.06 0.71 -26.73
#